data_AF-A0A6B3GZE6-F1
#
_entry.id   AF-A0A6B3GZE6-F1
#
_cell.length_a   1.000
_cell.length_b   1.000
_cell.length_c   1.000
_cell.angle_alpha   90.00
_cell.angle_beta   90.00
_cell.angle_gamma   90.00
#
_symmetry.space_group_name_H-M   'P 1'
#
loop_
_entity.id
_entity.type
_entity.pdbx_description
1 polymer ?
#
loop_
_entity_poly.entity_id
_entity_poly.type
_entity_poly.pdbx_seq_one_letter_code
_entity_poly.pdbx_strand_id
1 'polypeptide(L)' 'HTGLDELRALLEPPPGGLMRAYPVATAVSNVRNNGPELLEELAAPEESTLF' A
#
# COMPACT_ATOMS: atom_id res chain seq x y z
N HIS A 1 0.82 11.83 31.96
CA HIS A 1 1.38 10.53 31.55
C HIS A 1 0.20 9.77 30.98
N THR A 2 0.12 9.58 29.66
CA THR A 2 -0.99 8.84 29.06
C THR A 2 -0.87 7.37 29.45
N GLY A 3 -1.98 6.79 29.91
CA GLY A 3 -2.02 5.39 30.30
C GLY A 3 -1.84 4.48 29.09
N LEU A 4 -1.23 3.32 29.27
CA LEU A 4 -1.03 2.35 28.19
C LEU A 4 -2.36 1.94 27.52
N ASP A 5 -3.46 1.94 28.28
CA ASP A 5 -4.79 1.60 27.77
C ASP A 5 -5.39 2.70 26.88
N GLU A 6 -5.12 3.97 27.18
CA GLU A 6 -5.52 5.11 26.34
C GLU A 6 -4.80 5.05 24.98
N LEU A 7 -3.53 4.63 24.97
CA LEU A 7 -2.75 4.47 23.74
C LEU A 7 -3.21 3.26 22.91
N ARG A 8 -3.55 2.15 23.56
CA ARG A 8 -4.06 0.94 22.87
C ARG A 8 -5.37 1.20 22.15
N ALA A 9 -6.24 2.03 22.73
CA ALA A 9 -7.52 2.40 22.11
C ALA A 9 -7.37 3.18 20.79
N LEU A 10 -6.17 3.69 20.47
CA LEU A 10 -5.90 4.37 19.19
C LEU A 10 -5.53 3.41 18.05
N LEU A 11 -5.22 2.14 18.35
CA LEU A 11 -4.78 1.14 17.37
C LEU A 11 -5.97 0.45 16.67
N GLU A 12 -6.92 1.25 16.22
CA GLU A 12 -8.08 0.80 15.44
C GLU A 12 -7.76 0.83 13.94
N PRO A 13 -8.35 -0.04 13.11
CA PRO A 13 -8.18 0.03 11.67
C PRO A 13 -8.75 1.35 11.12
N PRO A 14 -8.15 1.92 10.07
CA PRO A 14 -8.70 3.09 9.41
C PRO A 14 -10.08 2.74 8.81
N PRO A 15 -11.03 3.69 8.79
CA PRO A 15 -12.29 3.51 8.07
C PRO A 15 -12.06 3.10 6.61
N GLY A 16 -12.89 2.18 6.11
CA GLY A 16 -12.81 1.72 4.73
C GLY A 16 -12.95 2.86 3.72
N GLY A 17 -12.31 2.72 2.57
CA GLY A 17 -12.36 3.73 1.50
C GLY A 17 -11.46 4.95 1.69
N LEU A 18 -10.76 5.08 2.83
CA LEU A 18 -9.74 6.11 3.03
C LEU A 18 -8.40 5.81 2.36
N MET A 19 -8.18 4.54 1.97
CA MET A 19 -6.94 4.07 1.35
C MET A 19 -7.22 3.47 -0.03
N ARG A 20 -6.31 3.72 -0.98
CA ARG A 20 -6.27 3.10 -2.30
C ARG A 20 -5.04 2.22 -2.40
N ALA A 21 -5.18 1.04 -3.00
CA ALA A 21 -4.07 0.16 -3.37
C ALA A 21 -3.96 0.07 -4.90
N TYR A 22 -2.73 -0.09 -5.40
CA TYR A 22 -2.44 -0.28 -6.82
C TYR A 22 -1.18 -1.15 -6.98
N PRO A 23 -1.02 -1.88 -8.10
CA PRO A 23 0.15 -2.72 -8.35
C PRO A 23 1.38 -1.87 -8.66
N VAL A 24 2.54 -2.28 -8.18
CA VAL A 24 3.85 -1.68 -8.45
C VAL A 24 4.84 -2.74 -8.93
N ALA A 25 5.98 -2.32 -9.48
CA ALA A 25 7.03 -3.22 -9.92
C ALA A 25 7.61 -4.06 -8.77
N THR A 26 8.01 -5.30 -9.05
CA THR A 26 8.66 -6.20 -8.07
C THR A 26 10.03 -5.72 -7.60
N ALA A 27 10.56 -4.65 -8.21
CA ALA A 27 11.77 -3.96 -7.75
C ALA A 27 11.69 -3.53 -6.27
N VAL A 28 10.47 -3.31 -5.73
CA VAL A 28 10.22 -3.02 -4.32
C VAL A 28 10.69 -4.14 -3.36
N SER A 29 10.82 -5.38 -3.85
CA SER A 29 11.28 -6.52 -3.05
C SER A 29 12.79 -6.49 -2.73
N ASN A 30 13.57 -5.61 -3.36
CA ASN A 30 14.98 -5.43 -3.08
C ASN A 30 15.21 -4.17 -2.25
N VAL A 31 15.58 -4.35 -0.98
CA VAL A 31 15.82 -3.26 0.01
C VAL A 31 16.94 -2.29 -0.36
N ARG A 32 17.76 -2.60 -1.38
CA ARG A 32 18.76 -1.65 -1.91
C ARG A 32 18.16 -0.58 -2.82
N ASN A 33 16.95 -0.79 -3.33
CA ASN A 33 16.24 0.18 -4.14
C ASN A 33 15.49 1.16 -3.23
N ASN A 34 15.64 2.47 -3.44
CA ASN A 34 14.96 3.49 -2.63
C ASN A 34 14.61 4.74 -3.46
N GLY A 35 14.42 4.56 -4.77
CA GLY A 35 14.00 5.62 -5.66
C GLY A 35 12.47 5.78 -5.71
N PRO A 36 11.98 6.95 -6.15
CA PRO A 36 10.54 7.23 -6.22
C PRO A 36 9.80 6.33 -7.21
N GLU A 37 10.49 5.75 -8.19
CA GLU A 37 9.95 4.84 -9.21
C GLU A 37 9.30 3.58 -8.60
N LEU A 38 9.65 3.22 -7.37
CA LEU A 38 9.05 2.09 -6.65
C LEU A 38 7.56 2.30 -6.32
N LEU A 39 7.06 3.53 -6.41
CA LEU A 39 5.65 3.89 -6.22
C LEU A 39 4.92 4.12 -7.54
N GLU A 40 5.57 3.88 -8.69
CA GLU A 40 4.91 4.00 -9.99
C GLU A 40 3.91 2.85 -10.18
N GLU A 41 2.66 3.22 -10.51
CA GLU A 41 1.58 2.29 -10.79
C GLU A 41 1.86 1.53 -12.08
N LEU A 42 1.83 0.20 -12.03
CA LEU A 42 1.87 -0.63 -13.23
C LEU A 42 0.59 -0.42 -14.02
N ALA A 43 0.73 -0.31 -15.35
CA ALA A 43 -0.41 -0.41 -16.23
C ALA A 43 -1.17 -1.70 -15.93
N ALA A 44 -2.49 -1.61 -15.83
CA ALA A 44 -3.30 -2.80 -15.71
C ALA A 44 -2.93 -3.76 -16.84
N PRO A 45 -2.84 -5.09 -16.58
CA PRO A 45 -2.72 -6.05 -17.65
C PRO A 45 -3.81 -5.73 -18.68
N GLU A 46 -3.47 -5.67 -19.97
CA GLU A 46 -4.51 -5.63 -20.99
C GLU A 46 -5.43 -6.80 -20.70
N GLU A 47 -6.69 -6.52 -20.39
CA GLU A 47 -7.69 -7.58 -20.35
C GLU A 47 -7.62 -8.23 -21.73
N SER A 48 -7.06 -9.44 -21.79
CA SER A 48 -7.18 -10.29 -22.96
C SER A 48 -8.66 -10.57 -23.07
N THR A 49 -9.38 -9.70 -23.76
CA THR A 49 -10.74 -9.93 -24.15
C THR A 49 -10.66 -11.05 -25.16
N LEU A 50 -10.78 -12.29 -24.68
CA LEU A 50 -11.13 -13.43 -25.50
C LEU A 50 -12.54 -13.14 -26.02
N PHE A 51 -12.62 -12.40 -27.11
CA PHE A 51 -13.73 -12.46 -28.04
C PHE A 51 -13.34 -13.40 -29.18
#